data_AF-A0A2J6NL34-F1
#
_entry.id   AF-A0A2J6NL34-F1
#
_cell.length_a   1.000
_cell.length_b   1.000
_cell.length_c   1.000
_cell.angle_alpha   90.00
_cell.angle_beta   90.00
_cell.angle_gamma   90.00
#
_symmetry.space_group_name_H-M   'P 1'
#
loop_
_entity.id
_entity.type
_entity.pdbx_description
1 polymer ?
#
loop_
_entity_poly.entity_id
_entity_poly.type
_entity_poly.pdbx_seq_one_letter_code
_entity_poly.pdbx_strand_id
1 'polypeptide(L)' 'MSNKHEIEEELNQAQARLDALCQNEGTVDDHSGQTVIVQPTHGDEMQSLREECSNLQIILEAMEASED' A
#
# COMPACT_ATOMS: atom_id res chain seq x y z
N MET A 1 15.99 18.15 10.39
CA MET A 1 14.58 17.91 10.75
C MET A 1 14.24 16.51 10.26
N SER A 2 14.26 15.52 11.17
CA SER A 2 14.20 14.09 10.80
C SER A 2 12.79 13.58 10.52
N ASN A 3 11.75 14.27 11.01
CA ASN A 3 10.38 13.75 10.95
C ASN A 3 9.82 13.61 9.53
N LYS A 4 10.14 14.52 8.58
CA LYS A 4 9.65 14.40 7.19
C LYS A 4 10.22 13.15 6.52
N HIS A 5 11.52 12.93 6.69
CA HIS A 5 12.21 11.80 6.08
C HIS A 5 11.76 10.46 6.66
N GLU A 6 11.49 10.39 7.97
CA GLU A 6 10.92 9.18 8.59
C GLU A 6 9.55 8.84 8.01
N ILE A 7 8.68 9.84 7.80
CA ILE A 7 7.35 9.63 7.20
C ILE A 7 7.44 9.23 5.72
N GLU A 8 8.38 9.80 4.96
CA GLU A 8 8.67 9.40 3.58
C GLU A 8 9.15 7.95 3.50
N GLU A 9 9.99 7.52 4.43
CA GLU A 9 10.55 6.17 4.49
C GLU A 9 9.49 5.14 4.91
N GLU A 10 8.61 5.49 5.86
CA GLU A 10 7.43 4.70 6.22
C GLU A 10 6.45 4.54 5.05
N LEU A 11 6.18 5.62 4.32
CA LEU A 11 5.33 5.59 3.13
C LEU A 11 5.92 4.67 2.05
N ASN A 12 7.23 4.73 1.84
CA ASN A 12 7.91 3.87 0.86
C ASN A 12 7.84 2.39 1.27
N GLN A 13 8.04 2.08 2.56
CA GLN A 13 7.89 0.72 3.07
C GLN A 13 6.46 0.19 2.94
N ALA A 14 5.46 1.01 3.25
CA ALA A 14 4.05 0.64 3.13
C ALA A 14 3.66 0.37 1.67
N GLN A 15 4.14 1.19 0.74
CA GLN A 15 3.97 0.96 -0.71
C GLN A 15 4.66 -0.32 -1.18
N ALA A 16 5.89 -0.58 -0.75
CA ALA A 16 6.59 -1.82 -1.09
C ALA A 16 5.85 -3.07 -0.60
N ARG A 17 5.23 -3.00 0.60
CA ARG A 17 4.38 -4.08 1.12
C ARG A 17 3.11 -4.26 0.31
N LEU A 18 2.46 -3.16 -0.09
CA LEU A 18 1.28 -3.18 -0.95
C LEU A 18 1.59 -3.83 -2.29
N ASP A 19 2.70 -3.43 -2.93
CA ASP A 19 3.13 -3.99 -4.22
C ASP A 19 3.47 -5.47 -4.11
N ALA A 20 4.12 -5.89 -3.02
CA ALA A 20 4.41 -7.29 -2.76
C ALA A 20 3.12 -8.12 -2.60
N LEU A 21 2.14 -7.63 -1.85
CA LEU A 21 0.83 -8.28 -1.71
C LEU A 21 0.10 -8.35 -3.07
N CYS A 22 0.15 -7.28 -3.85
CA CYS A 22 -0.49 -7.18 -5.16
C CYS A 22 0.11 -8.18 -6.16
N GLN A 23 1.44 -8.32 -6.16
CA GLN A 23 2.12 -9.34 -6.96
C GLN A 23 1.79 -10.77 -6.51
N ASN A 24 1.67 -10.99 -5.20
CA ASN A 24 1.36 -12.31 -4.63
C ASN A 24 -0.09 -12.73 -4.91
N GLU A 25 -1.05 -11.80 -4.87
CA GLU A 25 -2.42 -12.04 -5.33
C GLU A 25 -2.50 -12.27 -6.85
N GLY A 26 -1.60 -11.72 -7.65
CA GLY A 26 -1.53 -11.99 -9.10
C GLY A 26 -1.05 -13.40 -9.46
N THR A 27 -0.41 -14.11 -8.51
CA THR A 27 0.17 -15.45 -8.70
C THR A 27 -0.73 -16.59 -8.22
N VAL A 28 -2.05 -16.41 -8.19
CA VAL A 28 -2.96 -17.56 -7.99
C VAL A 28 -2.82 -18.49 -9.20
N ASP A 29 -2.08 -19.57 -8.97
CA ASP A 29 -1.71 -20.61 -9.92
C ASP A 29 -2.97 -21.21 -10.58
N ASP A 30 -3.20 -20.86 -11.85
CA ASP A 30 -4.28 -21.33 -12.72
C ASP A 30 -4.02 -22.79 -13.19
N HIS A 31 -3.60 -23.70 -12.31
CA HIS A 31 -3.34 -25.10 -12.69
C HIS A 31 -4.57 -26.02 -12.67
N SER A 32 -5.74 -25.52 -12.33
CA SER A 32 -6.99 -26.27 -12.49
C SER A 32 -7.92 -25.46 -13.38
N GLY A 33 -8.27 -25.99 -14.56
CA GLY A 33 -9.24 -25.39 -15.51
C GLY A 33 -10.68 -25.33 -14.98
N GLN A 34 -10.85 -24.88 -13.74
CA GLN A 34 -12.10 -24.61 -13.04
C GLN A 34 -12.21 -23.10 -12.87
N THR A 35 -13.41 -22.55 -13.08
CA THR A 35 -13.71 -21.16 -12.73
C THR A 35 -13.61 -21.00 -11.21
N VAL A 36 -12.44 -20.63 -10.71
CA VAL A 36 -12.26 -20.17 -9.33
C VAL A 36 -12.69 -18.72 -9.26
N ILE A 37 -13.67 -18.44 -8.40
CA ILE A 37 -14.00 -17.07 -8.02
C ILE A 37 -12.81 -16.58 -7.18
N VAL A 38 -11.94 -15.78 -7.80
CA VAL A 38 -10.84 -15.10 -7.11
C VAL A 38 -11.47 -14.03 -6.23
N GLN A 39 -11.75 -14.37 -4.98
CA GLN A 39 -11.99 -13.35 -3.96
C GLN A 39 -10.61 -12.82 -3.53
N PRO A 40 -10.37 -11.49 -3.60
CA PRO A 40 -9.14 -10.91 -3.12
C PRO A 40 -9.05 -11.26 -1.63
N THR A 41 -8.12 -12.14 -1.30
CA THR A 41 -7.97 -12.69 0.06
C THR A 41 -7.26 -11.67 0.95
N HIS A 42 -6.54 -10.75 0.34
CA HIS A 42 -5.84 -9.63 0.96
C HIS A 42 -6.47 -8.28 0.59
N GLY A 43 -7.69 -8.25 0.04
CA GLY A 43 -8.35 -7.01 -0.40
C GLY A 43 -8.52 -5.99 0.73
N ASP A 44 -8.94 -6.45 1.92
CA ASP A 44 -9.07 -5.59 3.10
C ASP A 44 -7.71 -5.09 3.60
N GLU A 45 -6.68 -5.95 3.58
CA GLU A 45 -5.33 -5.61 4.04
C GLU A 45 -4.65 -4.61 3.08
N MET A 46 -4.84 -4.79 1.77
CA MET A 46 -4.42 -3.84 0.74
C MET A 46 -5.17 -2.52 0.86
N GLN A 47 -6.47 -2.55 1.14
CA GLN A 47 -7.26 -1.33 1.32
C GLN A 47 -6.75 -0.54 2.53
N SER A 48 -6.48 -1.21 3.65
CA SER A 48 -5.90 -0.60 4.84
C SER A 48 -4.51 -0.01 4.57
N LEU A 49 -3.64 -0.74 3.85
CA LEU A 49 -2.31 -0.23 3.46
C LEU A 49 -2.40 0.98 2.53
N ARG A 50 -3.38 1.02 1.61
CA ARG A 50 -3.61 2.17 0.74
C ARG A 50 -4.11 3.38 1.52
N GLU A 51 -5.00 3.18 2.48
CA GLU A 51 -5.46 4.25 3.38
C GLU A 51 -4.29 4.80 4.22
N GLU A 52 -3.42 3.92 4.73
CA GLU A 52 -2.22 4.31 5.47
C GLU A 52 -1.27 5.14 4.61
N CYS A 53 -0.97 4.70 3.38
CA CYS A 53 -0.17 5.47 2.43
C CYS A 53 -0.79 6.83 2.12
N SER A 54 -2.11 6.88 1.90
CA SER A 54 -2.81 8.13 1.62
C SER A 54 -2.74 9.09 2.81
N ASN A 55 -2.84 8.58 4.05
CA ASN A 55 -2.76 9.40 5.25
C ASN A 55 -1.35 9.98 5.44
N LEU A 56 -0.31 9.16 5.29
CA LEU A 56 1.09 9.61 5.33
C LEU A 56 1.36 10.68 4.26
N GLN A 57 0.80 10.52 3.06
CA GLN A 57 0.92 11.50 1.99
C GLN A 57 0.23 12.83 2.32
N ILE A 58 -0.98 12.79 2.90
CA ILE A 58 -1.70 13.99 3.37
C ILE A 58 -0.90 14.71 4.46
N ILE A 59 -0.28 13.96 5.38
CA ILE A 59 0.55 14.54 6.44
C ILE A 59 1.77 15.26 5.83
N LEU A 60 2.44 14.63 4.86
CA LEU A 60 3.56 15.25 4.14
C LEU A 60 3.15 16.53 3.41
N GLU A 61 2.02 16.49 2.71
CA GLU A 61 1.48 17.64 1.97
C GLU A 61 1.10 18.78 2.93
N ALA A 62 0.49 18.45 4.08
CA ALA A 62 0.14 19.44 5.11
C ALA A 62 1.38 20.06 5.76
N MET A 63 2.44 19.28 5.99
CA MET A 63 3.72 19.78 6.48
C MET A 63 4.36 20.75 5.48
N GLU A 64 4.42 20.36 4.21
CA GLU A 64 5.00 21.17 3.14
C GLU A 64 4.19 22.45 2.87
N ALA A 65 2.86 22.37 2.92
CA ALA A 65 1.97 23.53 2.81
C ALA A 65 2.05 24.49 4.01
N SER A 66 2.54 24.03 5.16
CA SER A 66 2.75 24.85 6.36
C SER A 66 4.14 25.48 6.46
N GLU A 67 5.04 25.12 5.53
CA GLU A 67 6.41 25.65 5.42
C GLU A 67 6.51 26.90 4.52
N ASP A 68 5.39 27.35 3.92
CA ASP A 68 5.23 28.64 3.19
C ASP A 68 4.68 29.77 4.10
#